data_AF-A0A317JQI1-F1
#
_entry.id   AF-A0A317JQI1-F1
#
_cell.length_a   1.000
_cell.length_b   1.000
_cell.length_c   1.000
_cell.angle_alpha   90.00
_cell.angle_beta   90.00
_cell.angle_gamma   90.00
#
_symmetry.space_group_name_H-M   'P 1'
#
loop_
_entity.id
_entity.type
_entity.pdbx_description
1 polymer ?
#
loop_
_entity_poly.entity_id
_entity_poly.type
_entity_poly.pdbx_seq_one_letter_code
_entity_poly.pdbx_strand_id
1 'polypeptide(L)'
;MPKLEREAAHDAWKAKIVEIRDRAHEVSEKARSGENPETTKFDLKSSSYLAYSLVCSLAIQLDVFLATEEEELPHFIHVLESSLTFIEALLLQIEEKIAGKE
;
A
#
# COMPACT_ATOMS: atom_id res chain seq x y z
N MET A 1 2.31 -22.13 -11.60
CA MET A 1 2.92 -20.95 -12.28
C MET A 1 4.42 -21.23 -12.35
N PRO A 2 5.06 -21.27 -13.52
CA PRO A 2 6.50 -21.53 -13.64
C PRO A 2 7.34 -20.61 -12.75
N LYS A 3 8.45 -21.13 -12.21
CA LYS A 3 9.32 -20.39 -11.28
C LYS A 3 9.80 -19.05 -11.83
N LEU A 4 10.16 -19.00 -13.12
CA LEU A 4 10.61 -17.78 -13.79
C LEU A 4 9.50 -16.72 -13.84
N GLU A 5 8.26 -17.13 -14.08
CA GLU A 5 7.09 -16.23 -14.07
C GLU A 5 6.79 -15.74 -12.65
N ARG A 6 6.99 -16.58 -11.63
CA ARG A 6 6.88 -16.18 -10.21
C ARG A 6 7.93 -15.13 -9.83
N GLU A 7 9.18 -15.32 -10.22
CA GLU A 7 10.27 -14.36 -9.95
C GLU A 7 9.99 -13.01 -10.63
N ALA A 8 9.56 -13.02 -11.89
CA ALA A 8 9.18 -11.80 -12.59
C ALA A 8 7.96 -11.09 -11.96
N ALA A 9 6.93 -11.85 -11.55
CA ALA A 9 5.76 -11.30 -10.86
C ALA A 9 6.13 -10.71 -9.49
N HIS A 10 6.97 -11.42 -8.74
CA HIS A 10 7.53 -10.96 -7.47
C HIS A 10 8.24 -9.62 -7.62
N ASP A 11 9.15 -9.49 -8.59
CA ASP A 11 9.90 -8.25 -8.81
C ASP A 11 9.00 -7.08 -9.23
N ALA A 12 7.98 -7.36 -10.05
CA ALA A 12 6.97 -6.36 -10.42
C ALA A 12 6.16 -5.89 -9.21
N TRP A 13 5.69 -6.79 -8.35
CA TRP A 13 4.98 -6.42 -7.13
C TRP A 13 5.87 -5.71 -6.14
N LYS A 14 7.14 -6.11 -6.02
CA LYS A 14 8.10 -5.43 -5.15
C LYS A 14 8.30 -3.99 -5.57
N ALA A 15 8.45 -3.74 -6.87
CA ALA A 15 8.54 -2.38 -7.40
C ALA A 15 7.27 -1.56 -7.09
N LYS A 16 6.08 -2.14 -7.32
CA LYS A 16 4.80 -1.47 -7.00
C LYS A 16 4.64 -1.18 -5.50
N ILE A 17 5.01 -2.10 -4.63
CA ILE A 17 4.97 -1.92 -3.17
C ILE A 17 5.90 -0.78 -2.74
N VAL A 18 7.10 -0.68 -3.31
CA VAL A 18 8.04 0.42 -3.03
C VAL A 18 7.43 1.76 -3.43
N GLU A 19 6.85 1.85 -4.63
CA GLU A 19 6.17 3.07 -5.10
C GLU A 19 5.04 3.50 -4.17
N ILE A 20 4.15 2.57 -3.79
CA ILE A 20 3.02 2.84 -2.89
C ILE A 20 3.52 3.23 -1.49
N ARG A 21 4.58 2.60 -1.00
CA ARG A 21 5.18 2.92 0.31
C ARG A 21 5.74 4.34 0.32
N ASP A 22 6.46 4.71 -0.71
CA ASP A 22 7.09 6.03 -0.81
C ASP A 22 5.99 7.12 -0.94
N ARG A 23 4.94 6.87 -1.75
CA ARG A 23 3.74 7.72 -1.79
C ARG A 23 3.04 7.82 -0.43
N ALA A 24 2.84 6.71 0.27
CA ALA A 24 2.22 6.70 1.60
C ALA A 24 3.03 7.49 2.62
N HIS A 25 4.36 7.43 2.54
CA HIS A 25 5.24 8.22 3.37
C HIS A 25 5.07 9.73 3.09
N GLU A 26 5.10 10.15 1.82
CA GLU A 26 4.89 11.55 1.45
C GLU A 26 3.52 12.08 1.88
N VAL A 27 2.46 11.30 1.68
CA VAL A 27 1.09 11.65 2.10
C VAL A 27 0.99 11.79 3.62
N SER A 28 1.64 10.89 4.37
CA SER A 28 1.74 10.97 5.83
C SER A 28 2.44 12.25 6.29
N GLU A 29 3.54 12.62 5.64
CA GLU A 29 4.27 13.85 5.97
C GLU A 29 3.45 15.12 5.64
N LYS A 30 2.74 15.15 4.51
CA LYS A 30 1.80 16.24 4.17
C LYS A 30 0.63 16.33 5.16
N ALA A 31 0.08 15.19 5.58
CA ALA A 31 -0.97 15.17 6.60
C ALA A 31 -0.48 15.70 7.95
N ARG A 32 0.78 15.45 8.31
CA ARG A 32 1.40 15.90 9.57
C ARG A 32 1.83 17.35 9.56
N SER A 33 2.29 17.89 8.43
CA SER A 33 2.74 19.28 8.32
C SER A 33 1.62 20.28 8.63
N GLY A 34 0.36 19.86 8.52
CA GLY A 34 -0.79 20.66 8.91
C GLY A 34 -1.07 21.80 7.94
N GLU A 35 -0.66 21.68 6.68
CA GLU A 35 -1.02 22.59 5.57
C GLU A 35 -2.53 22.67 5.33
N ASN A 36 -3.33 21.80 5.95
CA ASN A 36 -4.78 21.80 5.80
C ASN A 36 -5.53 22.00 7.14
N PRO A 37 -6.27 23.12 7.32
CA PRO A 37 -6.93 23.46 8.58
C PRO A 37 -8.35 22.87 8.78
N GLU A 38 -8.99 22.33 7.73
CA GLU A 38 -10.44 22.07 7.73
C GLU A 38 -10.85 20.62 8.12
N THR A 39 -9.95 19.64 7.99
CA THR A 39 -10.20 18.26 8.44
C THR A 39 -9.48 17.99 9.74
N THR A 40 -10.16 17.43 10.75
CA THR A 40 -9.58 17.11 12.07
C THR A 40 -8.26 16.34 11.87
N LYS A 41 -7.13 17.00 12.17
CA LYS A 41 -5.75 16.49 11.95
C LYS A 41 -5.51 15.04 12.44
N PHE A 42 -6.36 14.58 13.36
CA PHE A 42 -6.37 13.23 13.93
C PHE A 42 -6.73 12.13 12.92
N ASP A 43 -7.73 12.35 12.06
CA ASP A 43 -8.24 11.29 11.15
C ASP A 43 -7.31 11.06 9.96
N LEU A 44 -6.74 12.13 9.39
CA LEU A 44 -5.76 12.03 8.29
C LEU A 44 -4.45 11.40 8.76
N LYS A 45 -3.97 11.75 9.96
CA LYS A 45 -2.76 11.17 10.54
C LYS A 45 -2.90 9.67 10.82
N SER A 46 -4.06 9.26 11.33
CA SER A 46 -4.33 7.84 11.61
C SER A 46 -4.49 7.03 10.33
N SER A 47 -5.19 7.58 9.33
CA SER A 47 -5.43 6.91 8.05
C SER A 47 -4.15 6.78 7.21
N SER A 48 -3.32 7.82 7.16
CA SER A 48 -2.03 7.79 6.46
C SER A 48 -1.03 6.85 7.12
N TYR A 49 -0.99 6.80 8.46
CA TYR A 49 -0.18 5.84 9.19
C TYR A 49 -0.64 4.39 8.95
N LEU A 50 -1.96 4.16 8.89
CA LEU A 50 -2.52 2.85 8.56
C LEU A 50 -2.10 2.41 7.14
N ALA A 51 -2.25 3.28 6.14
CA ALA A 51 -1.84 3.00 4.77
C ALA A 51 -0.35 2.61 4.69
N TYR A 52 0.53 3.39 5.35
CA TYR A 52 1.96 3.11 5.42
C TYR A 52 2.28 1.78 6.13
N SER A 53 1.59 1.48 7.23
CA SER A 53 1.80 0.24 7.99
C SER A 53 1.35 -1.00 7.21
N LEU A 54 0.25 -0.89 6.46
CA LEU A 54 -0.27 -1.97 5.61
C LEU A 54 0.68 -2.29 4.46
N VAL A 55 1.18 -1.27 3.75
CA VAL A 55 2.13 -1.51 2.64
C VAL A 55 3.47 -2.07 3.14
N CYS A 56 3.95 -1.67 4.31
CA CYS A 56 5.13 -2.28 4.93
C CYS A 56 4.89 -3.76 5.29
N SER A 57 3.71 -4.09 5.80
CA SER A 57 3.32 -5.47 6.09
C SER A 57 3.26 -6.32 4.81
N LEU A 58 2.70 -5.78 3.73
CA LEU A 58 2.69 -6.43 2.42
C LEU A 58 4.08 -6.68 1.87
N ALA A 59 5.01 -5.73 2.05
CA ALA A 59 6.40 -5.92 1.62
C ALA A 59 7.04 -7.16 2.27
N ILE A 60 6.81 -7.35 3.58
CA ILE A 60 7.30 -8.51 4.33
C ILE A 60 6.62 -9.80 3.85
N GLN A 61 5.31 -9.75 3.57
CA GLN A 61 4.58 -10.91 3.08
C GLN A 61 5.00 -11.31 1.66
N LEU A 62 5.35 -10.36 0.80
CA LEU A 62 5.81 -10.62 -0.55
C LEU A 62 7.10 -11.46 -0.56
N ASP A 63 7.99 -11.30 0.41
CA ASP A 63 9.20 -12.14 0.51
C ASP A 63 8.84 -13.64 0.74
N VAL A 64 7.66 -13.94 1.27
CA VAL A 64 7.15 -15.31 1.47
C VAL A 64 6.51 -15.89 0.19
N PHE A 65 6.09 -15.05 -0.76
CA PHE A 65 5.45 -15.45 -2.02
C PHE A 65 6.27 -16.48 -2.81
N LEU A 66 7.59 -16.27 -2.89
CA LEU A 66 8.49 -17.17 -3.62
C LEU A 66 8.57 -18.56 -3.00
N ALA A 67 8.29 -18.67 -1.69
CA ALA A 67 8.27 -19.92 -0.94
C ALA A 67 6.86 -20.53 -0.82
N THR A 68 5.81 -19.84 -1.26
CA THR A 68 4.42 -20.32 -1.18
C THR A 68 4.19 -21.54 -2.08
N GLU A 69 3.50 -22.55 -1.53
CA GLU A 69 3.11 -23.76 -2.24
C GLU A 69 2.21 -23.43 -3.45
N GLU A 70 2.20 -24.27 -4.49
CA GLU A 70 1.40 -24.00 -5.69
C GLU A 70 -0.11 -23.93 -5.41
N GLU A 71 -0.59 -24.69 -4.44
CA GLU A 71 -2.01 -24.75 -4.08
C GLU A 71 -2.51 -23.48 -3.38
N GLU A 72 -1.64 -22.82 -2.61
CA GLU A 72 -1.96 -21.58 -1.88
C GLU A 72 -1.75 -20.31 -2.72
N LEU A 73 -1.01 -20.43 -3.83
CA LEU A 73 -0.61 -19.30 -4.67
C LEU A 73 -1.81 -18.43 -5.13
N PRO A 74 -2.93 -18.99 -5.62
CA PRO A 74 -4.05 -18.16 -6.07
C PRO A 74 -4.66 -17.31 -4.95
N HIS A 75 -4.74 -17.88 -3.74
CA HIS A 75 -5.25 -17.16 -2.58
C HIS A 75 -4.30 -16.04 -2.17
N PHE A 76 -3.00 -16.31 -2.13
CA PHE A 76 -2.00 -15.29 -1.83
C PHE A 76 -2.07 -14.12 -2.83
N ILE A 77 -2.10 -14.42 -4.14
CA ILE A 77 -2.19 -13.40 -5.19
C ILE A 77 -3.43 -12.54 -5.00
N HIS A 78 -4.59 -13.17 -4.76
CA HIS A 78 -5.84 -12.45 -4.54
C HIS A 78 -5.76 -11.50 -3.32
N VAL A 79 -5.20 -11.97 -2.20
CA VAL A 79 -5.02 -11.16 -1.00
C VAL A 79 -4.07 -9.99 -1.25
N LEU A 80 -2.95 -10.24 -1.94
CA LEU A 80 -1.99 -9.21 -2.30
C LEU A 80 -2.63 -8.11 -3.17
N GLU A 81 -3.28 -8.50 -4.28
CA GLU A 81 -3.93 -7.57 -5.21
C GLU A 81 -5.05 -6.77 -4.54
N SER A 82 -5.87 -7.42 -3.73
CA SER A 82 -6.96 -6.76 -3.00
C SER A 82 -6.42 -5.76 -1.98
N SER A 83 -5.33 -6.12 -1.28
CA SER A 83 -4.70 -5.25 -0.29
C SER A 83 -4.04 -4.04 -0.96
N LEU A 84 -3.34 -4.23 -2.08
CA LEU A 84 -2.77 -3.13 -2.86
C LEU A 84 -3.85 -2.17 -3.35
N THR A 85 -4.95 -2.70 -3.91
CA THR A 85 -6.09 -1.91 -4.38
C THR A 85 -6.70 -1.08 -3.25
N PHE A 86 -6.89 -1.70 -2.08
CA PHE A 86 -7.41 -1.01 -0.90
C PHE A 86 -6.48 0.12 -0.43
N ILE A 87 -5.16 -0.12 -0.36
CA ILE A 87 -4.18 0.89 0.06
C ILE A 87 -4.15 2.05 -0.94
N GLU A 88 -4.17 1.77 -2.24
CA GLU A 88 -4.20 2.80 -3.29
C GLU A 88 -5.45 3.68 -3.19
N ALA A 89 -6.62 3.08 -2.96
CA ALA A 89 -7.86 3.81 -2.76
C ALA A 89 -7.83 4.66 -1.48
N LEU A 90 -7.31 4.12 -0.38
CA LEU A 90 -7.15 4.86 0.87
C LEU A 90 -6.21 6.05 0.71
N LEU A 91 -5.08 5.88 0.04
CA LEU A 91 -4.14 6.98 -0.24
C LEU A 91 -4.79 8.08 -1.09
N LEU A 92 -5.54 7.71 -2.12
CA LEU A 92 -6.27 8.67 -2.95
C LEU A 92 -7.26 9.50 -2.13
N GLN A 93 -8.05 8.85 -1.27
CA GLN A 93 -9.00 9.55 -0.39
C GLN A 93 -8.30 10.53 0.56
N ILE A 94 -7.14 10.14 1.11
CA ILE A 94 -6.36 11.01 1.99
C ILE A 94 -5.83 12.22 1.21
N GLU A 95 -5.32 12.01 0.00
CA GLU A 95 -4.83 13.08 -0.87
C GLU A 95 -5.93 14.05 -1.30
N GLU A 96 -7.13 13.55 -1.64
CA GLU A 96 -8.30 14.38 -1.98
C GLU A 96 -8.68 15.27 -0.79
N LYS A 97 -8.69 14.72 0.42
CA LYS A 97 -8.91 15.47 1.66
C LYS A 97 -7.81 16.50 1.92
N ILE A 98 -6.53 16.14 1.75
CA ILE A 98 -5.40 17.07 1.85
C ILE A 98 -5.50 18.19 0.81
N ALA A 99 -6.06 17.93 -0.37
CA ALA A 99 -6.26 18.93 -1.41
C ALA A 99 -7.50 19.81 -1.20
N GLY A 100 -8.34 19.54 -0.19
CA GLY A 100 -9.62 20.23 0.03
C GLY A 100 -10.64 19.97 -1.07
N LYS A 101 -10.53 18.83 -1.77
CA LYS A 101 -11.50 18.37 -2.78
C LYS A 101 -12.44 17.37 -2.10
N GLU A 102 -13.44 17.88 -1.38
CA GLU A 102 -14.61 17.11 -0.92
C GLU A 102 -15.88 17.60 -1.62
#